data_AF-A0A2M9BSA1-F1
#
_entry.id   AF-A0A2M9BSA1-F1
#
_cell.length_a   1.000
_cell.length_b   1.000
_cell.length_c   1.000
_cell.angle_alpha   90.00
_cell.angle_beta   90.00
_cell.angle_gamma   90.00
#
_symmetry.space_group_name_H-M   'P 1'
#
loop_
_entity.id
_entity.type
_entity.pdbx_description
1 polymer ?
#
loop_
_entity_poly.entity_id
_entity_poly.type
_entity_poly.pdbx_seq_one_letter_code
_entity_poly.pdbx_strand_id
1 'polypeptide(L)'
;MAAVLTGCENRKPVTTAETTAAAPTPPPSSVSIPAKPALATAREDAPDSASGDVAALHEPFEENKLVAPGLSIKIKSIPAAVNAIVKDPFDIKVTFAIIQNKQIIYQDTADAMTYDFSEESATQALYPLWMPTGQGSGELLVAFDNRPSKELARRFVIVKSQVVKIDTLPVFDAAAKDWDQDGKRELAGAMGYSETWDDPQGKARITYDPTLYYEVRPTGLVLDSALTKQKVRAEYGVFLGFKSSQTPGILISKLPKSSPKRQ
;
A
#
# COMPACT_ATOMS: atom_id res chain seq x y z
N MET A 1 -62.83 3.39 3.97
CA MET A 1 -62.81 2.10 4.70
C MET A 1 -61.49 2.01 5.43
N ALA A 2 -61.56 2.02 6.76
CA ALA A 2 -60.41 1.91 7.65
C ALA A 2 -60.04 0.44 7.85
N ALA A 3 -58.75 0.14 7.93
CA ALA A 3 -58.26 -1.08 8.56
C ALA A 3 -56.91 -0.77 9.25
N VAL A 4 -57.01 -0.63 10.56
CA VAL A 4 -55.92 -0.67 11.53
C VAL A 4 -55.60 -2.14 11.78
N LEU A 5 -54.33 -2.55 11.71
CA LEU A 5 -53.84 -3.70 12.46
C LEU A 5 -52.43 -3.44 13.01
N THR A 6 -52.42 -3.24 14.32
CA THR A 6 -51.33 -3.25 15.28
C THR A 6 -50.73 -4.65 15.39
N GLY A 7 -49.41 -4.73 15.49
CA GLY A 7 -48.69 -5.97 15.80
C GLY A 7 -47.43 -5.67 16.60
N CYS A 8 -47.57 -5.53 17.91
CA CYS A 8 -46.49 -5.57 18.88
C CYS A 8 -46.22 -7.02 19.25
N GLU A 9 -44.99 -7.55 19.10
CA GLU A 9 -44.58 -8.72 19.87
C GLU A 9 -43.08 -8.71 20.24
N ASN A 10 -42.88 -8.80 21.56
CA ASN A 10 -41.90 -9.61 22.29
C ASN A 10 -40.40 -9.32 22.18
N ARG A 11 -39.96 -8.52 23.17
CA ARG A 11 -38.61 -8.55 23.76
C ARG A 11 -38.32 -9.93 24.38
N LYS A 12 -37.13 -10.48 24.13
CA LYS A 12 -36.47 -11.48 25.00
C LYS A 12 -35.34 -10.78 25.77
N PRO A 13 -35.19 -11.01 27.10
CA PRO A 13 -34.06 -10.50 27.86
C PRO A 13 -32.89 -11.49 27.91
N VAL A 14 -31.70 -10.92 27.77
CA VAL A 14 -30.46 -11.14 28.55
C VAL A 14 -29.94 -12.58 28.71
N THR A 15 -28.70 -12.78 28.25
CA THR A 15 -27.77 -13.73 28.86
C THR A 15 -26.38 -13.07 28.87
N THR A 16 -25.99 -12.54 30.01
CA THR A 16 -24.65 -11.98 30.28
C THR A 16 -23.76 -13.14 30.70
N ALA A 17 -22.77 -13.49 29.88
CA ALA A 17 -21.71 -14.42 30.26
C ALA A 17 -20.51 -13.62 30.78
N GLU A 18 -20.19 -13.87 32.04
CA GLU A 18 -19.08 -13.34 32.81
C GLU A 18 -17.82 -14.15 32.45
N THR A 19 -16.87 -13.56 31.72
CA THR A 19 -15.58 -14.19 31.42
C THR A 19 -14.48 -13.47 32.20
N THR A 20 -13.98 -14.17 33.21
CA THR A 20 -12.79 -13.87 34.00
C THR A 20 -11.56 -13.62 33.12
N ALA A 21 -11.00 -12.41 33.19
CA ALA A 21 -9.73 -12.05 32.58
C ALA A 21 -8.56 -12.54 33.45
N ALA A 22 -7.69 -13.37 32.86
CA ALA A 22 -6.42 -13.78 33.46
C ALA A 22 -5.40 -12.62 33.41
N ALA A 23 -4.61 -12.48 34.47
CA ALA A 23 -3.58 -11.45 34.61
C ALA A 23 -2.41 -11.66 33.62
N PRO A 24 -1.84 -10.58 33.04
CA PRO A 24 -0.69 -10.68 32.16
C PRO A 24 0.60 -10.97 32.93
N THR A 25 1.32 -11.99 32.49
CA THR A 25 2.70 -12.29 32.88
C THR A 25 3.67 -11.21 32.41
N PRO A 26 4.70 -10.86 33.21
CA PRO A 26 5.70 -9.87 32.80
C PRO A 26 6.63 -10.41 31.71
N PRO A 27 7.11 -9.57 30.78
CA PRO A 27 8.05 -9.98 29.76
C PRO A 27 9.47 -10.20 30.33
N PRO A 28 10.27 -11.11 29.73
CA PRO A 28 11.63 -11.39 30.15
C PRO A 28 12.59 -10.23 29.86
N SER A 29 13.62 -10.15 30.72
CA SER A 29 14.67 -9.15 30.73
C SER A 29 15.47 -9.08 29.43
N SER A 30 15.82 -7.86 29.03
CA SER A 30 16.63 -7.50 27.88
C SER A 30 18.04 -8.09 27.93
N VAL A 31 18.43 -8.77 26.84
CA VAL A 31 19.80 -9.22 26.56
C VAL A 31 20.60 -8.05 25.98
N SER A 32 21.75 -7.74 26.58
CA SER A 32 22.71 -6.75 26.08
C SER A 32 23.45 -7.28 24.84
N ILE A 33 23.46 -6.50 23.77
CA ILE A 33 24.25 -6.76 22.55
C ILE A 33 25.60 -6.04 22.67
N PRO A 34 26.75 -6.71 22.46
CA PRO A 34 28.06 -6.07 22.46
C PRO A 34 28.31 -5.23 21.20
N ALA A 35 29.12 -4.18 21.36
CA ALA A 35 29.48 -3.20 20.35
C ALA A 35 30.23 -3.80 19.15
N LYS A 36 29.91 -3.31 17.96
CA LYS A 36 30.49 -3.66 16.65
C LYS A 36 31.90 -3.03 16.50
N PRO A 37 32.94 -3.76 16.09
CA PRO A 37 34.25 -3.18 15.81
C PRO A 37 34.29 -2.44 14.47
N ALA A 38 35.16 -1.43 14.40
CA ALA A 38 35.35 -0.51 13.29
C ALA A 38 35.87 -1.20 12.02
N LEU A 39 35.32 -0.80 10.87
CA LEU A 39 35.67 -1.30 9.54
C LEU A 39 36.87 -0.52 8.98
N ALA A 40 37.94 -1.23 8.63
CA ALA A 40 39.10 -0.69 7.95
C ALA A 40 38.81 -0.45 6.46
N THR A 41 39.15 0.74 5.97
CA THR A 41 39.08 1.15 4.56
C THR A 41 40.24 0.55 3.76
N ALA A 42 39.94 -0.36 2.85
CA ALA A 42 40.84 -0.75 1.76
C ALA A 42 40.46 0.04 0.49
N ARG A 43 41.46 0.70 -0.12
CA ARG A 43 41.37 1.27 -1.47
C ARG A 43 41.55 0.14 -2.47
N GLU A 44 40.57 -0.08 -3.34
CA GLU A 44 40.71 -0.89 -4.55
C GLU A 44 40.95 0.01 -5.75
N ASP A 45 41.98 -0.35 -6.52
CA ASP A 45 42.36 0.25 -7.79
C ASP A 45 41.30 -0.06 -8.87
N ALA A 46 40.96 0.97 -9.67
CA ALA A 46 39.98 0.87 -10.73
C ALA A 46 40.56 0.16 -11.97
N PRO A 47 39.90 -0.87 -12.52
CA PRO A 47 40.24 -1.39 -13.83
C PRO A 47 39.57 -0.58 -14.96
N ASP A 48 40.37 -0.43 -16.01
CA ASP A 48 40.13 0.28 -17.26
C ASP A 48 38.83 -0.09 -17.99
N SER A 49 38.28 0.92 -18.63
CA SER A 49 37.09 0.94 -19.48
C SER A 49 37.12 -0.08 -20.62
N ALA A 50 36.40 -1.19 -20.45
CA ALA A 50 35.96 -2.04 -21.55
C ALA A 50 34.62 -1.52 -22.09
N SER A 51 34.70 -0.94 -23.29
CA SER A 51 33.59 -0.68 -24.22
C SER A 51 32.92 -2.00 -24.61
N GLY A 52 32.11 -2.57 -23.71
CA GLY A 52 31.31 -3.76 -23.94
C GLY A 52 29.97 -3.39 -24.57
N ASP A 53 29.60 -4.12 -25.63
CA ASP A 53 28.31 -4.07 -26.32
C ASP A 53 27.12 -3.86 -25.38
N VAL A 54 26.51 -2.67 -25.45
CA VAL A 54 25.28 -2.32 -24.73
C VAL A 54 24.03 -2.92 -25.42
N ALA A 55 24.22 -3.91 -26.28
CA ALA A 55 23.17 -4.45 -27.15
C ALA A 55 22.55 -5.73 -26.56
N ALA A 56 21.93 -5.59 -25.40
CA ALA A 56 20.78 -6.41 -25.03
C ALA A 56 19.61 -5.49 -24.72
N LEU A 57 19.17 -4.76 -25.74
CA LEU A 57 17.83 -4.16 -25.79
C LEU A 57 16.84 -5.24 -25.35
N HIS A 58 16.11 -4.99 -24.27
CA HIS A 58 15.17 -5.93 -23.66
C HIS A 58 14.34 -6.67 -24.72
N GLU A 59 14.41 -8.01 -24.72
CA GLU A 59 13.59 -8.82 -25.61
C GLU A 59 12.11 -8.49 -25.36
N PRO A 60 11.30 -8.30 -26.43
CA PRO A 60 9.88 -8.04 -26.25
C PRO A 60 9.23 -9.16 -25.44
N PHE A 61 8.52 -8.80 -24.36
CA PHE A 61 7.78 -9.73 -23.52
C PHE A 61 6.27 -9.45 -23.57
N GLU A 62 5.51 -10.49 -23.27
CA GLU A 62 4.06 -10.45 -23.12
C GLU A 62 3.67 -11.37 -21.97
N GLU A 63 2.95 -10.82 -20.99
CA GLU A 63 2.49 -11.55 -19.81
C GLU A 63 0.96 -11.45 -19.72
N ASN A 64 0.32 -12.55 -19.33
CA ASN A 64 -1.12 -12.60 -19.07
C ASN A 64 -1.37 -13.29 -17.73
N LYS A 65 -1.98 -12.57 -16.79
CA LYS A 65 -2.23 -13.05 -15.43
C LYS A 65 -3.73 -13.14 -15.19
N LEU A 66 -4.21 -14.33 -14.86
CA LEU A 66 -5.60 -14.55 -14.42
C LEU A 66 -5.76 -14.00 -13.00
N VAL A 67 -6.66 -13.04 -12.80
CA VAL A 67 -6.88 -12.38 -11.50
C VAL A 67 -8.09 -12.97 -10.77
N ALA A 68 -9.16 -13.24 -11.51
CA ALA A 68 -10.39 -13.85 -10.99
C ALA A 68 -11.09 -14.64 -12.11
N PRO A 69 -12.13 -15.46 -11.82
CA PRO A 69 -12.88 -16.15 -12.86
C PRO A 69 -13.39 -15.18 -13.93
N GLY A 70 -12.90 -15.37 -15.16
CA GLY A 70 -13.24 -14.52 -16.29
C GLY A 70 -12.60 -13.13 -16.29
N LEU A 71 -11.70 -12.79 -15.37
CA LEU A 71 -10.98 -11.52 -15.33
C LEU A 71 -9.47 -11.79 -15.38
N SER A 72 -8.80 -11.29 -16.42
CA SER A 72 -7.35 -11.31 -16.53
C SER A 72 -6.80 -9.93 -16.85
N ILE A 73 -5.51 -9.77 -16.60
CA ILE A 73 -4.74 -8.61 -17.03
C ILE A 73 -3.68 -9.06 -18.01
N LYS A 74 -3.34 -8.18 -18.95
CA LYS A 74 -2.31 -8.43 -19.95
C LYS A 74 -1.34 -7.26 -19.98
N ILE A 75 -0.05 -7.56 -19.96
CA ILE A 75 1.03 -6.59 -20.16
C ILE A 75 1.84 -7.01 -21.36
N LYS A 76 2.25 -6.04 -22.16
CA LYS A 76 3.12 -6.29 -23.29
C LYS A 76 4.11 -5.16 -23.44
N SER A 77 5.40 -5.45 -23.47
CA SER A 77 6.42 -4.47 -23.79
C SER A 77 6.22 -3.95 -25.22
N ILE A 78 6.39 -2.65 -25.39
CA ILE A 78 6.44 -1.98 -26.68
C ILE A 78 7.94 -1.88 -27.02
N PRO A 79 8.41 -2.57 -28.08
CA PRO A 79 9.80 -2.45 -28.50
C PRO A 79 10.14 -0.98 -28.77
N ALA A 80 11.27 -0.51 -28.26
CA ALA A 80 11.78 0.79 -28.64
C ALA A 80 12.00 0.81 -30.16
N ALA A 81 11.73 1.94 -30.81
CA ALA A 81 12.09 2.10 -32.21
C ALA A 81 13.61 1.89 -32.35
N VAL A 82 14.05 1.25 -33.44
CA VAL A 82 15.45 0.82 -33.69
C VAL A 82 16.48 1.96 -33.54
N ASN A 83 16.05 3.22 -33.58
CA ASN A 83 16.88 4.42 -33.45
C ASN A 83 16.52 5.31 -32.24
N ALA A 84 15.69 4.85 -31.30
CA ALA A 84 15.40 5.60 -30.10
C ALA A 84 16.62 5.60 -29.17
N ILE A 85 17.12 6.78 -28.80
CA ILE A 85 18.12 6.91 -27.75
C ILE A 85 17.44 6.53 -26.43
N VAL A 86 17.67 5.29 -25.98
CA VAL A 86 17.26 4.83 -24.66
C VAL A 86 18.14 5.55 -23.64
N LYS A 87 17.57 6.54 -22.94
CA LYS A 87 18.30 7.32 -21.92
C LYS A 87 18.44 6.54 -20.61
N ASP A 88 17.48 5.67 -20.34
CA ASP A 88 17.45 4.81 -19.16
C ASP A 88 17.09 3.38 -19.62
N PRO A 89 17.94 2.36 -19.37
CA PRO A 89 17.62 0.97 -19.72
C PRO A 89 16.32 0.48 -19.06
N PHE A 90 15.83 1.15 -18.00
CA PHE A 90 14.58 0.82 -17.34
C PHE A 90 13.34 1.49 -17.96
N ASP A 91 13.48 2.34 -18.98
CA ASP A 91 12.36 2.97 -19.72
C ASP A 91 11.74 2.01 -20.75
N ILE A 92 11.28 0.84 -20.29
CA ILE A 92 10.51 -0.08 -21.14
C ILE A 92 9.06 0.40 -21.17
N LYS A 93 8.63 0.85 -22.34
CA LYS A 93 7.22 1.15 -22.58
C LYS A 93 6.41 -0.14 -22.54
N VAL A 94 5.26 -0.12 -21.86
CA VAL A 94 4.35 -1.27 -21.82
C VAL A 94 2.94 -0.85 -22.21
N THR A 95 2.19 -1.76 -22.82
CA THR A 95 0.73 -1.68 -22.89
C THR A 95 0.15 -2.52 -21.77
N PHE A 96 -0.89 -2.01 -21.11
CA PHE A 96 -1.65 -2.73 -20.09
C PHE A 96 -3.10 -2.86 -20.53
N ALA A 97 -3.69 -4.04 -20.37
CA ALA A 97 -5.09 -4.28 -20.69
C ALA A 97 -5.79 -5.08 -19.60
N ILE A 98 -7.03 -4.71 -19.32
CA ILE A 98 -7.95 -5.47 -18.48
C ILE A 98 -8.90 -6.22 -19.41
N ILE A 99 -8.92 -7.54 -19.27
CA ILE A 99 -9.72 -8.44 -20.10
C ILE A 99 -10.75 -9.12 -19.20
N GLN A 100 -12.04 -8.96 -19.53
CA GLN A 100 -13.11 -9.67 -18.85
C GLN A 100 -13.95 -10.46 -19.84
N ASN A 101 -14.15 -11.75 -19.58
CA ASN A 101 -14.88 -12.68 -20.44
C ASN A 101 -14.38 -12.65 -21.90
N LYS A 102 -13.05 -12.61 -22.07
CA LYS A 102 -12.34 -12.53 -23.36
C LYS A 102 -12.50 -11.19 -24.12
N GLN A 103 -13.14 -10.19 -23.52
CA GLN A 103 -13.26 -8.85 -24.08
C GLN A 103 -12.31 -7.88 -23.35
N ILE A 104 -11.59 -7.05 -24.10
CA ILE A 104 -10.83 -5.93 -23.52
C ILE A 104 -11.84 -4.89 -23.04
N ILE A 105 -11.85 -4.64 -21.73
CA ILE A 105 -12.75 -3.65 -21.11
C ILE A 105 -12.01 -2.35 -20.75
N TYR A 106 -10.67 -2.39 -20.78
CA TYR A 106 -9.80 -1.24 -20.63
C TYR A 106 -8.44 -1.53 -21.25
N GLN A 107 -7.84 -0.52 -21.85
CA GLN A 107 -6.48 -0.57 -22.37
C GLN A 107 -5.78 0.75 -22.08
N ASP A 108 -4.65 0.66 -21.40
CA ASP A 108 -3.71 1.76 -21.20
C ASP A 108 -2.60 1.66 -22.23
N THR A 109 -2.51 2.69 -23.06
CA THR A 109 -1.46 2.85 -24.08
C THR A 109 -0.58 4.05 -23.77
N ALA A 110 -0.72 4.67 -22.59
CA ALA A 110 0.05 5.84 -22.23
C ALA A 110 1.48 5.44 -21.84
N ASP A 111 2.46 6.12 -22.45
CA ASP A 111 3.90 5.91 -22.28
C ASP A 111 4.46 6.21 -20.87
N ALA A 112 3.62 6.42 -19.85
CA ALA A 112 4.01 7.04 -18.59
C ALA A 112 3.89 6.16 -17.34
N MET A 113 3.38 4.93 -17.47
CA MET A 113 3.22 4.03 -16.32
C MET A 113 3.84 2.67 -16.59
N THR A 114 4.82 2.31 -15.76
CA THR A 114 5.40 0.98 -15.73
C THR A 114 4.69 0.18 -14.66
N TYR A 115 3.83 -0.74 -15.07
CA TYR A 115 3.20 -1.68 -14.15
C TYR A 115 4.18 -2.80 -13.83
N ASP A 116 4.36 -3.11 -12.55
CA ASP A 116 5.32 -4.13 -12.10
C ASP A 116 4.58 -5.35 -11.55
N PHE A 117 4.91 -6.51 -12.12
CA PHE A 117 4.35 -7.82 -11.76
C PHE A 117 5.43 -8.82 -11.38
N SER A 118 6.68 -8.37 -11.25
CA SER A 118 7.73 -9.23 -10.73
C SER A 118 7.30 -9.79 -9.37
N GLU A 119 7.71 -11.02 -9.06
CA GLU A 119 7.39 -11.66 -7.79
C GLU A 119 8.47 -11.37 -6.73
N GLU A 120 9.38 -10.43 -7.02
CA GLU A 120 10.61 -10.22 -6.24
C GLU A 120 10.39 -9.34 -5.01
N SER A 121 9.33 -8.53 -4.97
CA SER A 121 8.99 -7.69 -3.82
C SER A 121 7.85 -8.27 -2.96
N ALA A 122 8.00 -8.15 -1.64
CA ALA A 122 6.96 -8.50 -0.67
C ALA A 122 5.67 -7.69 -0.87
N THR A 123 5.76 -6.45 -1.36
CA THR A 123 4.57 -5.65 -1.74
C THR A 123 3.89 -6.21 -2.97
N GLN A 124 4.63 -6.74 -3.94
CA GLN A 124 4.09 -7.29 -5.19
C GLN A 124 3.32 -8.60 -4.99
N ALA A 125 3.61 -9.36 -3.93
CA ALA A 125 2.89 -10.59 -3.61
C ALA A 125 1.37 -10.39 -3.42
N LEU A 126 0.93 -9.16 -3.14
CA LEU A 126 -0.50 -8.83 -3.02
C LEU A 126 -1.15 -8.46 -4.36
N TYR A 127 -0.37 -8.15 -5.40
CA TYR A 127 -0.87 -7.59 -6.65
C TYR A 127 -0.79 -8.57 -7.84
N PRO A 128 -1.74 -8.51 -8.78
CA PRO A 128 -2.95 -7.70 -8.77
C PRO A 128 -3.94 -8.15 -7.68
N LEU A 129 -4.61 -7.18 -7.05
CA LEU A 129 -5.61 -7.44 -6.02
C LEU A 129 -7.01 -7.21 -6.59
N TRP A 130 -7.85 -8.25 -6.57
CA TRP A 130 -9.26 -8.16 -6.98
C TRP A 130 -10.20 -8.21 -5.78
N MET A 131 -11.12 -7.25 -5.71
CA MET A 131 -12.16 -7.18 -4.69
C MET A 131 -13.54 -7.13 -5.34
N PRO A 132 -14.29 -8.25 -5.38
CA PRO A 132 -15.60 -8.29 -6.00
C PRO A 132 -16.62 -7.47 -5.19
N THR A 133 -17.44 -6.67 -5.88
CA THR A 133 -18.56 -5.92 -5.28
C THR A 133 -19.93 -6.33 -5.83
N GLY A 134 -19.94 -7.37 -6.67
CA GLY A 134 -21.13 -7.94 -7.27
C GLY A 134 -20.78 -8.77 -8.51
N GLN A 135 -21.80 -9.27 -9.21
CA GLN A 135 -21.57 -10.03 -10.44
C GLN A 135 -20.96 -9.12 -11.52
N GLY A 136 -19.77 -9.49 -11.99
CA GLY A 136 -19.02 -8.72 -13.01
C GLY A 136 -18.62 -7.31 -12.57
N SER A 137 -18.64 -7.04 -11.26
CA SER A 137 -18.30 -5.73 -10.69
C SER A 137 -17.33 -5.89 -9.52
N GLY A 138 -16.44 -4.92 -9.35
CA GLY A 138 -15.42 -4.96 -8.31
C GLY A 138 -14.36 -3.90 -8.49
N GLU A 139 -13.37 -3.92 -7.62
CA GLU A 139 -12.19 -3.07 -7.68
C GLU A 139 -10.97 -3.94 -8.00
N LEU A 140 -10.26 -3.60 -9.07
CA LEU A 140 -8.97 -4.18 -9.41
C LEU A 140 -7.88 -3.19 -9.03
N LEU A 141 -6.91 -3.61 -8.23
CA LEU A 141 -5.74 -2.81 -7.92
C LEU A 141 -4.50 -3.45 -8.54
N VAL A 142 -3.66 -2.59 -9.12
CA VAL A 142 -2.41 -2.98 -9.76
C VAL A 142 -1.32 -2.03 -9.29
N ALA A 143 -0.23 -2.57 -8.74
CA ALA A 143 0.93 -1.75 -8.38
C ALA A 143 1.60 -1.20 -9.65
N PHE A 144 2.10 0.02 -9.57
CA PHE A 144 2.90 0.62 -10.63
C PHE A 144 4.07 1.37 -10.03
N ASP A 145 5.17 1.35 -10.78
CA ASP A 145 6.37 2.08 -10.48
C ASP A 145 6.13 3.58 -10.65
N ASN A 146 6.50 4.33 -9.63
CA ASN A 146 6.31 5.77 -9.53
C ASN A 146 7.63 6.48 -9.17
N ARG A 147 8.77 5.89 -9.56
CA ARG A 147 10.10 6.43 -9.33
C ARG A 147 10.21 7.90 -9.79
N PRO A 148 10.94 8.75 -9.02
CA PRO A 148 11.69 8.42 -7.81
C PRO A 148 10.84 8.33 -6.53
N SER A 149 9.52 8.50 -6.63
CA SER A 149 8.62 8.40 -5.47
C SER A 149 8.30 6.93 -5.13
N LYS A 150 7.62 6.72 -4.00
CA LYS A 150 7.15 5.38 -3.61
C LYS A 150 6.16 4.84 -4.64
N GLU A 151 6.24 3.54 -4.89
CA GLU A 151 5.25 2.77 -5.66
C GLU A 151 3.83 3.06 -5.17
N LEU A 152 2.89 3.08 -6.11
CA LEU A 152 1.47 3.32 -5.82
C LEU A 152 0.61 2.22 -6.46
N ALA A 153 -0.63 2.10 -6.01
CA ALA A 153 -1.60 1.20 -6.58
C ALA A 153 -2.60 1.97 -7.44
N ARG A 154 -2.71 1.59 -8.72
CA ARG A 154 -3.76 2.06 -9.61
C ARG A 154 -5.02 1.24 -9.32
N ARG A 155 -6.12 1.91 -8.97
CA ARG A 155 -7.41 1.26 -8.75
C ARG A 155 -8.31 1.48 -9.96
N PHE A 156 -8.85 0.39 -10.48
CA PHE A 156 -9.86 0.34 -11.53
C PHE A 156 -11.19 -0.12 -10.91
N VAL A 157 -12.18 0.76 -10.89
CA VAL A 157 -13.54 0.40 -10.46
C VAL A 157 -14.28 -0.13 -11.68
N ILE A 158 -14.65 -1.41 -11.64
CA ILE A 158 -15.31 -2.13 -12.71
C ILE A 158 -16.78 -2.32 -12.33
N VAL A 159 -17.68 -1.90 -13.21
CA VAL A 159 -19.14 -2.11 -13.06
C VAL A 159 -19.66 -2.70 -14.36
N LYS A 160 -20.25 -3.89 -14.28
CA LYS A 160 -20.84 -4.62 -15.43
C LYS A 160 -19.90 -4.67 -16.64
N SER A 161 -18.65 -5.12 -16.42
CA SER A 161 -17.63 -5.23 -17.46
C SER A 161 -17.19 -3.92 -18.11
N GLN A 162 -17.26 -2.80 -17.38
CA GLN A 162 -16.72 -1.52 -17.82
C GLN A 162 -15.93 -0.89 -16.70
N VAL A 163 -14.76 -0.32 -17.01
CA VAL A 163 -14.03 0.53 -16.07
C VAL A 163 -14.72 1.89 -16.02
N VAL A 164 -15.36 2.20 -14.88
CA VAL A 164 -16.13 3.44 -14.69
C VAL A 164 -15.36 4.51 -13.92
N LYS A 165 -14.30 4.12 -13.21
CA LYS A 165 -13.44 5.03 -12.47
C LYS A 165 -12.02 4.47 -12.39
N ILE A 166 -11.06 5.38 -12.49
CA ILE A 166 -9.65 5.10 -12.25
C ILE A 166 -9.12 6.14 -11.26
N ASP A 167 -8.52 5.69 -10.17
CA ASP A 167 -7.81 6.55 -9.23
C ASP A 167 -6.56 5.86 -8.68
N THR A 168 -5.84 6.55 -7.80
CA THR A 168 -4.57 6.09 -7.24
C THR A 168 -4.67 5.99 -5.73
N LEU A 169 -4.20 4.87 -5.19
CA LEU A 169 -4.15 4.52 -3.78
C LEU A 169 -2.69 4.24 -3.37
N PRO A 170 -2.36 4.21 -2.07
CA PRO A 170 -1.07 3.70 -1.65
C PRO A 170 -0.95 2.21 -2.01
N VAL A 171 0.28 1.72 -2.20
CA VAL A 171 0.55 0.28 -2.12
C VAL A 171 0.30 -0.17 -0.69
N PHE A 172 -0.32 -1.33 -0.55
CA PHE A 172 -0.61 -1.94 0.74
C PHE A 172 0.50 -2.92 1.09
N ASP A 173 0.96 -2.87 2.34
CA ASP A 173 2.13 -3.63 2.79
C ASP A 173 1.76 -5.07 3.20
N ALA A 174 0.47 -5.35 3.41
CA ALA A 174 -0.03 -6.65 3.85
C ALA A 174 -1.51 -6.88 3.45
N ALA A 175 -1.94 -8.15 3.55
CA ALA A 175 -3.35 -8.51 3.43
C ALA A 175 -4.22 -7.81 4.51
N ALA A 176 -5.51 -7.66 4.22
CA ALA A 176 -6.43 -6.91 5.08
C ALA A 176 -6.51 -7.48 6.50
N LYS A 177 -6.59 -6.62 7.52
CA LYS A 177 -6.61 -7.01 8.94
C LYS A 177 -7.54 -6.09 9.71
N ASP A 178 -8.18 -6.59 10.77
CA ASP A 178 -8.95 -5.78 11.71
C ASP A 178 -8.00 -5.02 12.66
N TRP A 179 -7.81 -3.73 12.43
CA TRP A 179 -6.81 -2.91 13.13
C TRP A 179 -7.32 -2.20 14.39
N ASP A 180 -8.63 -2.13 14.59
CA ASP A 180 -9.28 -1.48 15.72
C ASP A 180 -10.31 -2.36 16.46
N GLN A 181 -10.44 -3.62 16.05
CA GLN A 181 -11.27 -4.66 16.66
C GLN A 181 -12.77 -4.39 16.54
N ASP A 182 -13.20 -3.70 15.48
CA ASP A 182 -14.61 -3.44 15.19
C ASP A 182 -15.27 -4.51 14.30
N GLY A 183 -14.50 -5.53 13.89
CA GLY A 183 -14.95 -6.66 13.08
C GLY A 183 -14.89 -6.43 11.57
N LYS A 184 -14.48 -5.24 11.10
CA LYS A 184 -14.11 -5.03 9.69
C LYS A 184 -12.62 -5.25 9.49
N ARG A 185 -12.21 -5.32 8.23
CA ARG A 185 -10.80 -5.52 7.86
C ARG A 185 -10.36 -4.34 7.02
N GLU A 186 -9.17 -3.84 7.31
CA GLU A 186 -8.57 -2.72 6.59
C GLU A 186 -7.26 -3.13 5.91
N LEU A 187 -7.06 -2.58 4.73
CA LEU A 187 -5.76 -2.50 4.08
C LEU A 187 -5.06 -1.22 4.55
N ALA A 188 -3.75 -1.31 4.81
CA ALA A 188 -2.95 -0.19 5.31
C ALA A 188 -1.78 0.08 4.36
N GLY A 189 -1.54 1.34 4.03
CA GLY A 189 -0.45 1.75 3.15
C GLY A 189 -0.15 3.25 3.24
N ALA A 190 1.05 3.65 2.82
CA ALA A 190 1.49 5.05 2.81
C ALA A 190 1.77 5.53 1.39
N MET A 191 1.55 6.82 1.13
CA MET A 191 1.66 7.41 -0.22
C MET A 191 3.09 7.78 -0.62
N GLY A 192 3.99 7.93 0.35
CA GLY A 192 5.37 8.36 0.12
C GLY A 192 6.38 7.57 0.94
N TYR A 193 7.59 8.13 1.00
CA TYR A 193 8.61 7.69 1.92
C TYR A 193 8.62 8.61 3.13
N SER A 194 8.71 8.02 4.32
CA SER A 194 9.01 8.77 5.54
C SER A 194 10.53 8.91 5.67
N GLU A 195 11.00 10.15 5.82
CA GLU A 195 12.41 10.44 6.07
C GLU A 195 12.56 11.04 7.46
N THR A 196 13.66 10.71 8.14
CA THR A 196 14.02 11.30 9.43
C THR A 196 15.33 12.06 9.30
N TRP A 197 15.42 13.24 9.91
CA TRP A 197 16.63 14.06 9.95
C TRP A 197 16.72 14.82 11.26
N ASP A 198 17.91 15.30 11.63
CA ASP A 198 18.07 16.23 12.75
C ASP A 198 18.03 17.67 12.23
N ASP A 199 17.29 18.55 12.91
CA ASP A 199 17.31 19.98 12.60
C ASP A 199 18.62 20.65 13.09
N PRO A 200 18.88 21.92 12.74
CA PRO A 200 20.10 22.62 13.19
C PRO A 200 20.28 22.72 14.71
N GLN A 201 19.23 22.46 15.49
CA GLN A 201 19.26 22.41 16.95
C GLN A 201 19.50 20.98 17.49
N GLY A 202 19.74 20.01 16.60
CA GLY A 202 19.96 18.60 16.95
C GLY A 202 18.67 17.87 17.33
N LYS A 203 17.49 18.39 16.97
CA LYS A 203 16.21 17.73 17.26
C LYS A 203 15.76 16.89 16.06
N ALA A 204 15.52 15.61 16.31
CA ALA A 204 14.98 14.68 15.33
C ALA A 204 13.60 15.15 14.80
N ARG A 205 13.48 15.14 13.49
CA ARG A 205 12.29 15.44 12.68
C ARG A 205 11.95 14.23 11.82
N ILE A 206 10.68 14.17 11.40
CA ILE A 206 10.18 13.19 10.43
C ILE A 206 9.28 13.88 9.42
N THR A 207 9.33 13.44 8.16
CA THR A 207 8.36 13.84 7.13
C THR A 207 6.98 13.36 7.57
N TYR A 208 5.96 14.20 7.42
CA TYR A 208 4.59 13.76 7.66
C TYR A 208 4.14 12.91 6.47
N ASP A 209 4.05 11.60 6.64
CA ASP A 209 3.50 10.68 5.63
C ASP A 209 2.54 9.69 6.31
N PRO A 210 1.25 10.02 6.37
CA PRO A 210 0.30 9.24 7.15
C PRO A 210 0.01 7.88 6.49
N THR A 211 0.09 6.80 7.27
CA THR A 211 -0.50 5.53 6.86
C THR A 211 -2.01 5.67 6.75
N LEU A 212 -2.56 5.37 5.57
CA LEU A 212 -3.98 5.41 5.27
C LEU A 212 -4.58 4.01 5.43
N TYR A 213 -5.75 3.94 6.06
CA TYR A 213 -6.48 2.70 6.30
C TYR A 213 -7.74 2.68 5.45
N TYR A 214 -7.91 1.65 4.62
CA TYR A 214 -9.08 1.46 3.77
C TYR A 214 -9.85 0.23 4.20
N GLU A 215 -11.08 0.43 4.65
CA GLU A 215 -12.02 -0.63 5.03
C GLU A 215 -12.46 -1.41 3.79
N VAL A 216 -12.36 -2.74 3.84
CA VAL A 216 -12.84 -3.65 2.81
C VAL A 216 -14.34 -3.88 3.01
N ARG A 217 -15.17 -3.28 2.17
CA ARG A 217 -16.64 -3.45 2.20
C ARG A 217 -17.15 -4.26 1.02
N PRO A 218 -18.36 -4.85 1.12
CA PRO A 218 -19.04 -5.45 -0.02
C PRO A 218 -19.26 -4.47 -1.20
N THR A 219 -19.23 -3.17 -0.94
CA THR A 219 -19.40 -2.11 -1.94
C THR A 219 -18.08 -1.57 -2.50
N GLY A 220 -16.92 -2.04 -2.02
CA GLY A 220 -15.59 -1.57 -2.43
C GLY A 220 -14.75 -1.01 -1.28
N LEU A 221 -13.57 -0.47 -1.59
CA LEU A 221 -12.69 0.14 -0.59
C LEU A 221 -13.16 1.55 -0.23
N VAL A 222 -13.26 1.78 1.08
CA VAL A 222 -13.61 3.09 1.65
C VAL A 222 -12.52 3.50 2.63
N LEU A 223 -12.02 4.73 2.52
CA LEU A 223 -11.06 5.27 3.48
C LEU A 223 -11.72 5.32 4.87
N ASP A 224 -11.16 4.58 5.82
CA ASP A 224 -11.52 4.72 7.23
C ASP A 224 -10.82 5.95 7.80
N SER A 225 -11.49 7.09 7.64
CA SER A 225 -11.00 8.37 8.13
C SER A 225 -10.90 8.45 9.65
N ALA A 226 -11.69 7.68 10.39
CA ALA A 226 -11.68 7.70 11.85
C ALA A 226 -10.44 6.98 12.38
N LEU A 227 -10.24 5.74 11.93
CA LEU A 227 -9.06 4.94 12.24
C LEU A 227 -7.76 5.63 11.79
N THR A 228 -7.73 6.13 10.55
CA THR A 228 -6.56 6.85 10.02
C THR A 228 -6.19 8.03 10.91
N LYS A 229 -7.16 8.89 11.29
CA LYS A 229 -6.90 10.02 12.20
C LYS A 229 -6.42 9.57 13.58
N GLN A 230 -6.96 8.47 14.10
CA GLN A 230 -6.57 7.92 15.39
C GLN A 230 -5.10 7.45 15.36
N LYS A 231 -4.72 6.62 14.38
CA LYS A 231 -3.36 6.07 14.25
C LYS A 231 -2.33 7.17 13.99
N VAL A 232 -2.64 8.10 13.09
CA VAL A 232 -1.76 9.23 12.79
C VAL A 232 -1.55 10.13 14.01
N ARG A 233 -2.58 10.41 14.81
CA ARG A 233 -2.39 11.17 16.06
C ARG A 233 -1.55 10.41 17.09
N ALA A 234 -1.69 9.09 17.15
CA ALA A 234 -0.86 8.28 18.03
C ALA A 234 0.62 8.30 17.62
N GLU A 235 0.90 8.35 16.31
CA GLU A 235 2.26 8.36 15.76
C GLU A 235 2.91 9.75 15.77
N TYR A 236 2.22 10.76 15.25
CA TYR A 236 2.73 12.12 15.01
C TYR A 236 2.27 13.15 16.05
N GLY A 237 1.35 12.79 16.95
CA GLY A 237 0.73 13.70 17.93
C GLY A 237 -0.35 14.63 17.38
N VAL A 238 -0.33 14.88 16.08
CA VAL A 238 -1.27 15.77 15.39
C VAL A 238 -1.65 15.17 14.04
N PHE A 239 -2.87 15.44 13.60
CA PHE A 239 -3.33 15.07 12.26
C PHE A 239 -3.23 16.30 11.35
N LEU A 240 -2.30 16.26 10.38
CA LEU A 240 -2.05 17.36 9.43
C LEU A 240 -2.78 17.16 8.09
N GLY A 241 -3.59 16.11 7.95
CA GLY A 241 -4.34 15.77 6.73
C GLY A 241 -4.03 14.37 6.23
N PHE A 242 -4.61 13.99 5.08
CA PHE A 242 -4.42 12.66 4.49
C PHE A 242 -3.29 12.60 3.45
N LYS A 243 -2.62 13.71 3.19
CA LYS A 243 -1.54 13.81 2.20
C LYS A 243 -0.20 13.92 2.91
N SER A 244 0.84 13.39 2.27
CA SER A 244 2.20 13.66 2.70
C SER A 244 2.49 15.16 2.68
N SER A 245 3.29 15.63 3.62
CA SER A 245 3.70 17.01 3.75
C SER A 245 5.14 17.10 4.22
N GLN A 246 5.87 18.05 3.63
CA GLN A 246 7.22 18.44 4.06
C GLN A 246 7.19 19.23 5.39
N THR A 247 6.01 19.52 5.93
CA THR A 247 5.89 20.09 7.28
C THR A 247 6.35 19.03 8.28
N PRO A 248 7.45 19.24 9.02
CA PRO A 248 8.01 18.22 9.88
C PRO A 248 7.07 17.88 11.03
N GLY A 249 6.80 16.59 11.20
CA GLY A 249 6.19 16.05 12.41
C GLY A 249 7.19 16.05 13.57
N ILE A 250 6.67 16.10 14.81
CA ILE A 250 7.47 15.79 16.01
C ILE A 250 7.13 14.34 16.38
N LEU A 251 8.11 13.43 16.29
CA LEU A 251 7.96 12.05 16.74
C LEU A 251 7.70 12.02 18.25
N ILE A 252 6.47 11.70 18.66
CA ILE A 252 6.13 11.55 20.09
C ILE A 252 6.71 10.25 20.65
N SER A 253 6.85 9.21 19.83
CA SER A 253 7.37 7.90 20.26
C SER A 253 8.82 7.92 20.75
N LYS A 254 9.59 8.97 20.44
CA LYS A 254 10.96 9.19 20.95
C LYS A 254 11.07 10.24 22.06
N LEU A 255 9.96 10.84 22.49
CA LEU A 255 10.02 11.70 23.67
C LEU A 255 10.35 10.82 24.88
N PRO A 256 11.37 11.17 25.69
CA PRO A 256 11.68 10.44 26.90
C PRO A 256 10.39 10.37 27.72
N LYS A 257 9.93 9.16 28.05
CA LYS A 257 8.81 8.98 28.99
C LYS A 257 9.18 9.77 30.23
N SER A 258 8.56 10.92 30.44
CA SER A 258 8.78 11.71 31.63
C SER A 258 8.38 10.82 32.81
N SER A 259 9.37 10.33 33.55
CA SER A 259 9.12 9.53 34.74
C SER A 259 8.24 10.36 35.67
N PRO A 260 7.07 9.86 36.12
CA PRO A 260 6.25 10.60 37.05
C PRO A 260 7.10 10.87 38.31
N LYS A 261 7.30 12.15 38.64
CA LYS A 261 7.88 12.53 39.93
C LYS A 261 6.92 11.99 41.00
N ARG A 262 7.33 10.92 41.69
CA ARG A 262 6.67 10.52 42.95
C ARG A 262 6.80 11.71 43.91
N GLN A 263 5.65 12.26 44.31
CA GLN A 263 5.55 13.16 45.45
C GLN A 263 5.51 12.34 46.73
#